data_AF-A0A9D1XBF6-F1
#
_entry.id   AF-A0A9D1XBF6-F1
#
_cell.length_a   1.000
_cell.length_b   1.000
_cell.length_c   1.000
_cell.angle_alpha   90.00
_cell.angle_beta   90.00
_cell.angle_gamma   90.00
#
_symmetry.space_group_name_H-M   'P 1'
#
loop_
_entity.id
_entity.type
_entity.pdbx_description
1 polymer ?
#
loop_
_entity_poly.entity_id
_entity_poly.type
_entity_poly.pdbx_seq_one_letter_code
_entity_poly.pdbx_strand_id
1 'polypeptide(L)'
;MEKKKAEAMIRDLFKNSKVVLYLILILMLTVTVLLLAGSEPDSMLFNLVFLAAMAALIFAADRRGMQVLEQAARDCRTVREKIEELTGGLPAEDGAKNRLWDLLKQDPMVSFSDAVLDRSWKNFCRKKNPDEIEEALDENLILERSQKGYCEMVPGFLTALGILGTFLGLVMSMESFSFDSADQIEATMENIVSGIHVAFYTSIYGVALSIVYNIIYRSRVQKTCDELFELQETVHRNLPPLQAENSGKELAELHTEELLTLRNIEASLGKGLSKELGDAVSTRLQPIFTEINQSLKRVIGDFRAEQSASLSYIVEAFVRQMSEQLDSHINVLGGSVERLSRSQEEMTTELNGLLQEISRTARDTGKINEESEKILFRFETYMDRLNSMQGHVNDTFGIVENYTKELYDSMNEQSRMIAMMQEHEKQIMAACSSLEKIQTDFARQTDANLSVTQKMAEHQEEFRENLAAVLQKTGSYEQKMFDILTELKAVQLSAVSQTQKAMEAMREERQEGERAAREYRKELEQRETSFSAQRESEASAHGQDLRDLQLQTNELLLQLIRTVQENREQTFLKRCGNRLRNRRFFRRNKELEQQEEHT
;
A
#
# COMPACT_ATOMS: atom_id res chain seq x y z
N MET A 1 -1.24 30.15 34.63
CA MET A 1 -0.45 31.07 33.77
C MET A 1 0.51 30.28 32.88
N GLU A 2 1.31 29.39 33.47
CA GLU A 2 2.37 28.63 32.79
C GLU A 2 1.93 27.85 31.55
N LYS A 3 0.74 27.22 31.54
CA LYS A 3 0.27 26.50 30.33
C LYS A 3 0.21 27.39 29.09
N LYS A 4 -0.29 28.63 29.19
CA LYS A 4 -0.24 29.61 28.08
C LYS A 4 1.20 30.04 27.75
N LYS A 5 2.10 30.07 28.74
CA LYS A 5 3.53 30.39 28.54
C LYS A 5 4.24 29.26 27.79
N ALA A 6 3.94 28.00 28.10
CA ALA A 6 4.39 26.81 27.38
C ALA A 6 3.78 26.73 25.97
N GLU A 7 2.47 26.96 25.81
CA GLU A 7 1.80 27.00 24.50
C GLU A 7 2.26 28.17 23.61
N ALA A 8 2.81 29.26 24.20
CA ALA A 8 3.49 30.33 23.47
C ALA A 8 4.93 29.93 23.11
N MET A 9 5.70 29.43 24.08
CA MET A 9 7.08 28.96 23.91
C MET A 9 7.19 27.81 22.89
N ILE A 10 6.23 26.89 22.87
CA ILE A 10 6.13 25.82 21.85
C ILE A 10 5.81 26.42 20.48
N ARG A 11 4.92 27.41 20.39
CA ARG A 11 4.64 28.12 19.13
C ARG A 11 5.87 28.86 18.61
N ASP A 12 6.61 29.58 19.45
CA ASP A 12 7.85 30.26 19.04
C ASP A 12 9.00 29.28 18.75
N LEU A 13 9.03 28.08 19.38
CA LEU A 13 9.88 26.96 18.96
C LEU A 13 9.57 26.57 17.49
N PHE A 14 8.32 26.24 17.18
CA PHE A 14 7.90 25.84 15.83
C PHE A 14 8.01 26.96 14.79
N LYS A 15 7.88 28.22 15.22
CA LYS A 15 8.14 29.41 14.41
C LYS A 15 9.60 29.43 13.93
N ASN A 16 10.54 29.22 14.86
CA ASN A 16 11.97 29.08 14.60
C ASN A 16 12.35 27.62 14.29
N SER A 17 11.82 27.05 13.20
CA SER A 17 11.92 25.61 12.90
C SER A 17 13.34 25.02 12.89
N LYS A 18 14.39 25.83 12.68
CA LYS A 18 15.80 25.40 12.82
C LYS A 18 16.20 25.08 14.25
N VAL A 19 15.69 25.85 15.22
CA VAL A 19 15.90 25.60 16.66
C VAL A 19 15.29 24.25 17.04
N VAL A 20 14.15 23.87 16.47
CA VAL A 20 13.56 22.52 16.66
C VAL A 20 14.49 21.42 16.13
N LEU A 21 15.06 21.59 14.94
CA LEU A 21 16.01 20.63 14.36
C LEU A 21 17.25 20.42 15.23
N TYR A 22 17.89 21.51 15.66
CA TYR A 22 19.08 21.44 16.52
C TYR A 22 18.75 20.98 17.95
N LEU A 23 17.58 21.33 18.52
CA LEU A 23 17.13 20.79 19.81
C LEU A 23 16.86 19.28 19.76
N ILE A 24 16.27 18.78 18.67
CA ILE A 24 16.07 17.33 18.47
C ILE A 24 17.41 16.63 18.32
N LEU A 25 18.39 17.23 17.63
CA LEU A 25 19.73 16.66 17.50
C LEU A 25 20.50 16.63 18.84
N ILE A 26 20.36 17.68 19.67
CA ILE A 26 20.90 17.71 21.05
C ILE A 26 20.16 16.70 21.95
N LEU A 27 18.85 16.54 21.79
CA LEU A 27 18.08 15.53 22.51
C LEU A 27 18.52 14.12 22.14
N MET A 28 18.70 13.82 20.84
CA MET A 28 19.27 12.53 20.41
C MET A 28 20.65 12.32 21.02
N LEU A 29 21.55 13.29 20.94
CA LEU A 29 22.89 13.21 21.53
C LEU A 29 22.87 12.92 23.04
N THR A 30 22.02 13.61 23.80
CA THR A 30 21.91 13.37 25.25
C THR A 30 21.27 12.02 25.56
N VAL A 31 20.30 11.55 24.77
CA VAL A 31 19.73 10.20 24.88
C VAL A 31 20.75 9.12 24.51
N THR A 32 21.55 9.29 23.46
CA THR A 32 22.67 8.39 23.12
C THR A 32 23.63 8.27 24.29
N VAL A 33 24.12 9.40 24.81
CA VAL A 33 25.09 9.41 25.92
C VAL A 33 24.49 8.80 27.19
N LEU A 34 23.23 9.07 27.51
CA LEU A 34 22.60 8.62 28.76
C LEU A 34 22.19 7.14 28.72
N LEU A 35 21.78 6.60 27.57
CA LEU A 35 21.47 5.17 27.41
C LEU A 35 22.73 4.30 27.29
N LEU A 36 23.78 4.79 26.62
CA LEU A 36 25.01 4.03 26.37
C LEU A 36 26.11 4.26 27.44
N ALA A 37 25.86 5.10 28.46
CA ALA A 37 26.80 5.39 29.56
C ALA A 37 27.24 4.15 30.38
N GLY A 38 26.51 3.04 30.29
CA GLY A 38 26.86 1.76 30.91
C GLY A 38 27.19 0.64 29.91
N SER A 39 27.36 0.96 28.63
CA SER A 39 27.69 0.01 27.56
C SER A 39 29.19 0.02 27.23
N GLU A 40 29.65 -0.90 26.37
CA GLU A 40 31.05 -0.92 25.94
C GLU A 40 31.48 0.38 25.22
N PRO A 41 32.73 0.84 25.39
CA PRO A 41 33.21 2.09 24.80
C PRO A 41 33.05 2.15 23.28
N ASP A 42 33.29 1.04 22.58
CA ASP A 42 33.21 0.98 21.12
C ASP A 42 31.77 1.05 20.61
N SER A 43 30.83 0.46 21.35
CA SER A 43 29.37 0.54 21.11
C SER A 43 28.82 1.96 21.24
N MET A 44 29.34 2.71 22.23
CA MET A 44 29.04 4.14 22.41
C MET A 44 29.70 5.00 21.32
N LEU A 45 30.97 4.75 20.99
CA LEU A 45 31.73 5.45 19.96
C LEU A 45 31.08 5.30 18.57
N PHE A 46 30.63 4.09 18.22
CA PHE A 46 29.96 3.79 16.95
C PHE A 46 28.72 4.67 16.74
N ASN A 47 27.80 4.70 17.71
CA ASN A 47 26.60 5.55 17.65
C ASN A 47 26.95 7.04 17.54
N LEU A 48 27.96 7.50 18.29
CA LEU A 48 28.39 8.91 18.24
C LEU A 48 29.00 9.29 16.89
N VAL A 49 29.75 8.40 16.24
CA VAL A 49 30.30 8.64 14.89
C VAL A 49 29.16 8.74 13.85
N PHE A 50 28.19 7.84 13.88
CA PHE A 50 27.04 7.90 12.97
C PHE A 50 26.17 9.15 13.20
N LEU A 51 25.88 9.48 14.47
CA LEU A 51 25.12 10.68 14.82
C LEU A 51 25.87 11.97 14.44
N ALA A 52 27.20 12.00 14.58
CA ALA A 52 28.02 13.12 14.13
C ALA A 52 28.04 13.27 12.59
N ALA A 53 28.06 12.17 11.84
CA ALA A 53 27.94 12.20 10.38
C ALA A 53 26.57 12.73 9.93
N MET A 54 25.49 12.28 10.56
CA MET A 54 24.13 12.81 10.35
C MET A 54 24.04 14.31 10.69
N ALA A 55 24.65 14.73 11.81
CA ALA A 55 24.72 16.13 12.20
C ALA A 55 25.49 17.00 11.20
N ALA A 56 26.61 16.50 10.66
CA ALA A 56 27.40 17.20 9.66
C ALA A 56 26.64 17.41 8.35
N LEU A 57 25.86 16.41 7.89
CA LEU A 57 24.97 16.56 6.73
C LEU A 57 23.88 17.61 6.98
N ILE A 58 23.22 17.56 8.14
CA ILE A 58 22.18 18.53 8.53
C ILE A 58 22.75 19.96 8.58
N PHE A 59 23.93 20.14 9.18
CA PHE A 59 24.61 21.43 9.28
C PHE A 59 25.06 21.97 7.91
N ALA A 60 25.55 21.10 7.02
CA ALA A 60 25.89 21.47 5.64
C ALA A 60 24.64 21.91 4.85
N ALA A 61 23.51 21.22 5.04
CA ALA A 61 22.24 21.53 4.40
C ALA A 61 21.58 22.82 4.93
N ASP A 62 21.66 23.07 6.25
CA ASP A 62 21.22 24.36 6.83
C ASP A 62 22.05 25.51 6.25
N ARG A 63 23.38 25.42 6.28
CA ARG A 63 24.27 26.48 5.76
C ARG A 63 24.13 26.72 4.25
N ARG A 64 23.92 25.69 3.45
CA ARG A 64 23.89 25.82 1.98
C ARG A 64 22.50 26.15 1.41
N GLY A 65 21.44 25.64 2.02
CA GLY A 65 20.07 25.84 1.54
C GLY A 65 19.17 26.59 2.51
N MET A 66 18.95 26.05 3.72
CA MET A 66 17.95 26.66 4.62
C MET A 66 18.32 28.07 5.10
N GLN A 67 19.60 28.44 5.14
CA GLN A 67 20.04 29.82 5.44
C GLN A 67 19.79 30.77 4.27
N VAL A 68 19.97 30.31 3.02
CA VAL A 68 19.65 31.08 1.81
C VAL A 68 18.14 31.32 1.70
N LEU A 69 17.31 30.28 1.90
CA LEU A 69 15.84 30.40 1.94
C LEU A 69 15.39 31.38 3.05
N GLU A 70 15.97 31.26 4.25
CA GLU A 70 15.65 32.14 5.37
C GLU A 70 16.17 33.58 5.18
N GLN A 71 17.20 33.81 4.37
CA GLN A 71 17.60 35.15 3.94
C GLN A 71 16.60 35.69 2.92
N ALA A 72 16.38 34.99 1.81
CA ALA A 72 15.45 35.40 0.76
C ALA A 72 14.04 35.72 1.29
N ALA A 73 13.47 34.88 2.17
CA ALA A 73 12.16 35.14 2.77
C ALA A 73 12.12 36.41 3.66
N ARG A 74 13.23 36.75 4.34
CA ARG A 74 13.34 38.00 5.12
C ARG A 74 13.56 39.20 4.21
N ASP A 75 14.41 39.06 3.21
CA ASP A 75 14.67 40.10 2.21
C ASP A 75 13.37 40.47 1.48
N CYS A 76 12.60 39.47 0.99
CA CYS A 76 11.28 39.67 0.39
C CYS A 76 10.35 40.47 1.30
N ARG A 77 10.27 40.10 2.59
CA ARG A 77 9.42 40.79 3.56
C ARG A 77 9.88 42.22 3.82
N THR A 78 11.18 42.46 4.01
CA THR A 78 11.70 43.82 4.24
C THR A 78 11.49 44.71 3.02
N VAL A 79 11.66 44.18 1.80
CA VAL A 79 11.33 44.88 0.55
C VAL A 79 9.83 45.19 0.49
N ARG A 80 8.94 44.22 0.81
CA ARG A 80 7.49 44.40 0.86
C ARG A 80 7.06 45.47 1.87
N GLU A 81 7.50 45.35 3.12
CA GLU A 81 7.22 46.31 4.20
C GLU A 81 7.66 47.73 3.80
N LYS A 82 8.79 47.85 3.09
CA LYS A 82 9.29 49.14 2.58
C LYS A 82 8.46 49.69 1.41
N ILE A 83 7.98 48.84 0.50
CA ILE A 83 7.05 49.26 -0.58
C ILE A 83 5.75 49.78 0.02
N GLU A 84 5.18 49.09 1.02
CA GLU A 84 3.95 49.51 1.69
C GLU A 84 4.13 50.82 2.48
N GLU A 85 5.26 51.02 3.18
CA GLU A 85 5.61 52.28 3.84
C GLU A 85 5.75 53.44 2.84
N LEU A 86 6.51 53.24 1.75
CA LEU A 86 6.75 54.27 0.74
C LEU A 86 5.48 54.64 -0.03
N THR A 87 4.60 53.66 -0.31
CA THR A 87 3.32 53.91 -1.00
C THR A 87 2.34 54.63 -0.07
N GLY A 88 2.25 54.23 1.20
CA GLY A 88 1.35 54.85 2.18
C GLY A 88 1.69 56.32 2.52
N GLY A 89 2.92 56.77 2.25
CA GLY A 89 3.37 58.15 2.43
C GLY A 89 3.19 59.08 1.23
N LEU A 90 2.73 58.59 0.07
CA LEU A 90 2.64 59.37 -1.16
C LEU A 90 1.24 59.93 -1.44
N PRO A 91 1.10 61.19 -1.89
CA PRO A 91 -0.18 61.72 -2.35
C PRO A 91 -0.60 61.09 -3.68
N ALA A 92 -1.91 61.03 -3.93
CA ALA A 92 -2.51 60.45 -5.14
C ALA A 92 -2.38 61.37 -6.38
N GLU A 93 -1.16 61.76 -6.72
CA GLU A 93 -0.79 62.53 -7.91
C GLU A 93 0.02 61.65 -8.88
N ASP A 94 -0.11 61.84 -10.20
CA ASP A 94 0.60 60.99 -11.18
C ASP A 94 2.13 61.06 -11.08
N GLY A 95 2.68 62.17 -10.56
CA GLY A 95 4.10 62.31 -10.25
C GLY A 95 4.60 61.40 -9.13
N ALA A 96 3.72 60.89 -8.25
CA ALA A 96 4.09 59.97 -7.18
C ALA A 96 4.55 58.60 -7.72
N LYS A 97 3.97 58.13 -8.83
CA LYS A 97 4.26 56.84 -9.46
C LYS A 97 5.73 56.74 -9.90
N ASN A 98 6.22 57.79 -10.59
CA ASN A 98 7.63 57.85 -10.99
C ASN A 98 8.58 58.03 -9.80
N ARG A 99 8.18 58.82 -8.78
CA ARG A 99 8.94 58.96 -7.53
C ARG A 99 9.09 57.62 -6.79
N LEU A 100 8.06 56.78 -6.74
CA LEU A 100 8.14 55.46 -6.10
C LEU A 100 9.22 54.59 -6.77
N TRP A 101 9.22 54.49 -8.10
CA TRP A 101 10.28 53.79 -8.85
C TRP A 101 11.68 54.37 -8.61
N ASP A 102 11.80 55.70 -8.57
CA ASP A 102 13.11 56.35 -8.36
C ASP A 102 13.60 56.24 -6.90
N LEU A 103 12.70 56.09 -5.93
CA LEU A 103 13.00 55.78 -4.52
C LEU A 103 13.43 54.32 -4.35
N LEU A 104 12.67 53.35 -4.91
CA LEU A 104 13.01 51.92 -4.90
C LEU A 104 14.37 51.63 -5.57
N LYS A 105 14.79 52.48 -6.51
CA LYS A 105 16.10 52.43 -7.18
C LYS A 105 17.24 53.09 -6.38
N GLN A 106 16.95 53.91 -5.37
CA GLN A 106 17.93 54.69 -4.61
C GLN A 106 18.10 54.25 -3.15
N ASP A 107 17.08 53.64 -2.52
CA ASP A 107 17.13 53.22 -1.12
C ASP A 107 17.99 51.95 -0.93
N PRO A 108 19.12 52.00 -0.19
CA PRO A 108 19.96 50.83 0.05
C PRO A 108 19.28 49.71 0.85
N MET A 109 18.22 49.99 1.60
CA MET A 109 17.48 48.98 2.37
C MET A 109 16.59 48.10 1.49
N VAL A 110 16.34 48.48 0.24
CA VAL A 110 15.55 47.70 -0.72
C VAL A 110 16.49 46.83 -1.57
N SER A 111 17.27 45.97 -0.89
CA SER A 111 18.26 45.08 -1.47
C SER A 111 18.18 43.67 -0.88
N PHE A 112 18.61 42.67 -1.65
CA PHE A 112 18.62 41.27 -1.20
C PHE A 112 20.00 40.87 -0.65
N SER A 113 20.01 39.96 0.32
CA SER A 113 21.23 39.43 0.94
C SER A 113 22.07 38.59 -0.03
N ASP A 114 21.45 38.02 -1.08
CA ASP A 114 22.16 37.29 -2.14
C ASP A 114 22.38 38.15 -3.39
N ALA A 115 23.64 38.18 -3.88
CA ALA A 115 24.08 39.02 -4.98
C ALA A 115 23.52 38.64 -6.38
N VAL A 116 22.82 37.51 -6.52
CA VAL A 116 22.07 37.17 -7.74
C VAL A 116 20.65 37.75 -7.66
N LEU A 117 19.94 37.50 -6.55
CA LEU A 117 18.60 38.05 -6.32
C LEU A 117 18.62 39.59 -6.31
N ASP A 118 19.61 40.20 -5.65
CA ASP A 118 19.82 41.64 -5.61
C ASP A 118 20.04 42.25 -6.99
N ARG A 119 20.78 41.55 -7.86
CA ARG A 119 21.01 41.97 -9.24
C ARG A 119 19.73 41.88 -10.07
N SER A 120 18.94 40.84 -9.87
CA SER A 120 17.67 40.64 -10.58
C SER A 120 16.65 41.71 -10.18
N TRP A 121 16.49 41.94 -8.87
CA TRP A 121 15.69 43.03 -8.31
C TRP A 121 16.12 44.41 -8.83
N LYS A 122 17.42 44.72 -8.82
CA LYS A 122 17.95 46.00 -9.36
C LYS A 122 17.77 46.14 -10.87
N ASN A 123 17.74 45.04 -11.62
CA ASN A 123 17.37 45.04 -13.03
C ASN A 123 15.87 45.35 -13.22
N PHE A 124 14.99 44.72 -12.44
CA PHE A 124 13.55 45.01 -12.41
C PHE A 124 13.27 46.49 -12.11
N CYS A 125 13.84 47.05 -11.03
CA CYS A 125 13.74 48.48 -10.70
C CYS A 125 14.35 49.40 -11.78
N ARG A 126 15.17 48.87 -12.70
CA ARG A 126 15.68 49.60 -13.87
C ARG A 126 14.75 49.52 -15.07
N LYS A 127 14.02 48.42 -15.27
CA LYS A 127 13.01 48.25 -16.34
C LYS A 127 11.76 49.11 -16.07
N LYS A 128 11.38 49.31 -14.79
CA LYS A 128 10.16 50.02 -14.33
C LYS A 128 8.82 49.44 -14.83
N ASN A 129 8.80 48.16 -15.20
CA ASN A 129 7.59 47.46 -15.61
C ASN A 129 7.17 46.50 -14.48
N PRO A 130 5.96 46.64 -13.87
CA PRO A 130 5.55 45.77 -12.76
C PRO A 130 5.29 44.34 -13.21
N ASP A 131 4.74 44.16 -14.42
CA ASP A 131 4.33 42.88 -15.04
C ASP A 131 5.52 41.91 -15.33
N GLU A 132 6.74 42.29 -14.95
CA GLU A 132 7.97 41.50 -15.10
C GLU A 132 8.56 41.06 -13.74
N ILE A 133 7.81 41.20 -12.63
CA ILE A 133 8.31 40.82 -11.29
C ILE A 133 8.49 39.31 -11.14
N GLU A 134 7.63 38.49 -11.76
CA GLU A 134 7.76 37.02 -11.81
C GLU A 134 8.98 36.60 -12.63
N GLU A 135 9.29 37.25 -13.76
CA GLU A 135 10.52 36.98 -14.54
C GLU A 135 11.77 37.36 -13.75
N ALA A 136 11.73 38.48 -13.02
CA ALA A 136 12.86 38.97 -12.25
C ALA A 136 13.09 38.20 -10.94
N LEU A 137 12.04 37.65 -10.33
CA LEU A 137 12.04 37.05 -9.00
C LEU A 137 11.17 35.78 -8.99
N ASP A 138 11.57 34.82 -9.81
CA ASP A 138 10.99 33.47 -9.88
C ASP A 138 11.31 32.63 -8.63
N GLU A 139 10.35 31.80 -8.22
CA GLU A 139 10.53 30.75 -7.21
C GLU A 139 11.72 29.85 -7.57
N ASN A 140 11.83 29.42 -8.84
CA ASN A 140 12.90 28.50 -9.24
C ASN A 140 14.29 29.10 -9.06
N LEU A 141 14.45 30.42 -9.26
CA LEU A 141 15.71 31.13 -9.05
C LEU A 141 16.14 31.07 -7.57
N ILE A 142 15.21 31.30 -6.64
CA ILE A 142 15.48 31.20 -5.19
C ILE A 142 15.78 29.75 -4.81
N LEU A 143 15.02 28.79 -5.34
CA LEU A 143 15.21 27.37 -5.04
C LEU A 143 16.52 26.79 -5.60
N GLU A 144 16.90 27.13 -6.82
CA GLU A 144 18.20 26.77 -7.40
C GLU A 144 19.33 27.38 -6.56
N ARG A 145 19.22 28.66 -6.19
CA ARG A 145 20.19 29.34 -5.33
C ARG A 145 20.36 28.68 -3.97
N SER A 146 19.30 28.09 -3.41
CA SER A 146 19.32 27.28 -2.19
C SER A 146 19.89 25.86 -2.34
N GLN A 147 20.38 25.49 -3.53
CA GLN A 147 20.83 24.12 -3.85
C GLN A 147 19.75 23.06 -3.61
N LYS A 148 18.50 23.34 -3.99
CA LYS A 148 17.30 22.49 -3.77
C LYS A 148 17.57 20.98 -3.93
N GLY A 149 18.20 20.57 -5.03
CA GLY A 149 18.51 19.15 -5.28
C GLY A 149 19.41 18.48 -4.22
N TYR A 150 20.37 19.20 -3.64
CA TYR A 150 21.15 18.68 -2.51
C TYR A 150 20.28 18.57 -1.25
N CYS A 151 19.55 19.64 -0.93
CA CYS A 151 18.71 19.68 0.27
C CYS A 151 17.53 18.69 0.23
N GLU A 152 17.02 18.32 -0.95
CA GLU A 152 16.00 17.27 -1.13
C GLU A 152 16.57 15.84 -1.04
N MET A 153 17.87 15.63 -1.23
CA MET A 153 18.53 14.31 -1.06
C MET A 153 18.95 14.02 0.39
N VAL A 154 19.16 15.04 1.22
CA VAL A 154 19.57 14.90 2.63
C VAL A 154 18.69 13.95 3.47
N PRO A 155 17.34 13.93 3.37
CA PRO A 155 16.53 12.94 4.08
C PRO A 155 16.88 11.50 3.67
N GLY A 156 17.14 11.28 2.38
CA GLY A 156 17.57 9.99 1.85
C GLY A 156 18.93 9.55 2.41
N PHE A 157 19.91 10.46 2.47
CA PHE A 157 21.22 10.18 3.06
C PHE A 157 21.15 9.90 4.57
N LEU A 158 20.29 10.61 5.32
CA LEU A 158 20.06 10.35 6.74
C LEU A 158 19.48 8.94 6.98
N THR A 159 18.46 8.54 6.21
CA THR A 159 17.90 7.19 6.27
C THR A 159 18.93 6.13 5.85
N ALA A 160 19.69 6.37 4.78
CA ALA A 160 20.73 5.46 4.30
C ALA A 160 21.87 5.27 5.31
N LEU A 161 22.28 6.32 6.04
CA LEU A 161 23.23 6.21 7.15
C LEU A 161 22.67 5.39 8.32
N GLY A 162 21.38 5.52 8.64
CA GLY A 162 20.73 4.69 9.65
C GLY A 162 20.73 3.20 9.28
N ILE A 163 20.42 2.90 8.02
CA ILE A 163 20.46 1.52 7.46
C ILE A 163 21.91 0.98 7.44
N LEU A 164 22.87 1.78 6.98
CA LEU A 164 24.29 1.40 6.93
C LEU A 164 24.86 1.12 8.34
N GLY A 165 24.55 1.96 9.32
CA GLY A 165 24.91 1.74 10.71
C GLY A 165 24.21 0.52 11.33
N THR A 166 22.98 0.21 10.88
CA THR A 166 22.31 -1.04 11.28
C THR A 166 23.09 -2.26 10.77
N PHE A 167 23.48 -2.28 9.49
CA PHE A 167 24.26 -3.37 8.91
C PHE A 167 25.65 -3.52 9.54
N LEU A 168 26.38 -2.42 9.75
CA LEU A 168 27.71 -2.46 10.35
C LEU A 168 27.68 -2.88 11.83
N GLY A 169 26.70 -2.41 12.61
CA GLY A 169 26.51 -2.86 14.01
C GLY A 169 26.22 -4.36 14.10
N LEU A 170 25.41 -4.89 13.18
CA LEU A 170 25.18 -6.34 13.09
C LEU A 170 26.45 -7.10 12.68
N VAL A 171 27.21 -6.63 11.70
CA VAL A 171 28.48 -7.29 11.30
C VAL A 171 29.48 -7.31 12.46
N MET A 172 29.66 -6.21 13.19
CA MET A 172 30.54 -6.16 14.36
C MET A 172 30.08 -7.10 15.49
N SER A 173 28.75 -7.22 15.71
CA SER A 173 28.19 -8.19 16.67
C SER A 173 28.39 -9.66 16.29
N MET A 174 28.75 -9.95 15.03
CA MET A 174 29.00 -11.28 14.51
C MET A 174 30.49 -11.62 14.36
N GLU A 175 31.40 -10.70 14.67
CA GLU A 175 32.85 -10.95 14.57
C GLU A 175 33.41 -11.71 15.80
N SER A 176 32.70 -11.66 16.94
CA SER A 176 33.16 -12.19 18.23
C SER A 176 32.73 -13.63 18.56
N PHE A 177 32.30 -14.44 17.60
CA PHE A 177 31.80 -15.81 17.86
C PHE A 177 32.89 -16.79 18.34
N SER A 178 32.76 -17.27 19.58
CA SER A 178 33.52 -18.41 20.13
C SER A 178 32.56 -19.41 20.79
N PHE A 179 32.70 -20.70 20.48
CA PHE A 179 31.75 -21.75 20.90
C PHE A 179 32.39 -22.87 21.75
N ASP A 180 33.55 -22.61 22.35
CA ASP A 180 34.37 -23.66 22.99
C ASP A 180 33.95 -23.98 24.44
N SER A 181 33.12 -23.14 25.09
CA SER A 181 32.52 -23.46 26.40
C SER A 181 31.11 -22.89 26.58
N ALA A 182 30.38 -23.38 27.59
CA ALA A 182 29.06 -22.86 27.93
C ALA A 182 29.10 -21.39 28.38
N ASP A 183 30.12 -21.01 29.14
CA ASP A 183 30.31 -19.62 29.62
C ASP A 183 30.63 -18.67 28.45
N GLN A 184 31.36 -19.14 27.43
CA GLN A 184 31.58 -18.38 26.20
C GLN A 184 30.29 -18.18 25.40
N ILE A 185 29.36 -19.15 25.41
CA ILE A 185 28.06 -19.02 24.74
C ILE A 185 27.21 -17.94 25.42
N GLU A 186 27.20 -17.86 26.75
CA GLU A 186 26.45 -16.83 27.49
C GLU A 186 27.02 -15.42 27.20
N ALA A 187 28.34 -15.22 27.31
CA ALA A 187 29.00 -13.96 26.97
C ALA A 187 28.82 -13.58 25.47
N THR A 188 28.83 -14.57 24.57
CA THR A 188 28.55 -14.35 23.14
C THR A 188 27.13 -13.84 22.92
N MET A 189 26.14 -14.38 23.65
CA MET A 189 24.74 -13.93 23.55
C MET A 189 24.55 -12.49 24.09
N GLU A 190 25.23 -12.13 25.19
CA GLU A 190 25.19 -10.76 25.73
C GLU A 190 25.77 -9.74 24.73
N ASN A 191 26.91 -10.07 24.11
CA ASN A 191 27.55 -9.23 23.10
C ASN A 191 26.69 -9.07 21.82
N ILE A 192 26.03 -10.14 21.35
CA ILE A 192 25.08 -10.07 20.22
C ILE A 192 23.92 -9.12 20.54
N VAL A 193 23.32 -9.24 21.73
CA VAL A 193 22.21 -8.39 22.16
C VAL A 193 22.65 -6.92 22.26
N SER A 194 23.82 -6.65 22.82
CA SER A 194 24.44 -5.31 22.87
C SER A 194 24.59 -4.71 21.46
N GLY A 195 25.19 -5.44 20.52
CA GLY A 195 25.38 -4.99 19.13
C GLY A 195 24.08 -4.78 18.35
N ILE A 196 23.05 -5.59 18.61
CA ILE A 196 21.70 -5.40 18.05
C ILE A 196 21.07 -4.10 18.59
N HIS A 197 21.21 -3.79 19.88
CA HIS A 197 20.72 -2.53 20.43
C HIS A 197 21.45 -1.32 19.81
N VAL A 198 22.77 -1.39 19.66
CA VAL A 198 23.60 -0.37 18.98
C VAL A 198 23.12 -0.11 17.55
N ALA A 199 22.93 -1.17 16.77
CA ALA A 199 22.41 -1.11 15.41
C ALA A 199 21.01 -0.46 15.34
N PHE A 200 20.12 -0.83 16.27
CA PHE A 200 18.74 -0.34 16.33
C PHE A 200 18.67 1.16 16.66
N TYR A 201 19.49 1.66 17.60
CA TYR A 201 19.54 3.09 17.92
C TYR A 201 20.01 3.95 16.73
N THR A 202 21.05 3.52 16.00
CA THR A 202 21.50 4.22 14.80
C THR A 202 20.43 4.25 13.70
N SER A 203 19.63 3.19 13.56
CA SER A 203 18.46 3.15 12.67
C SER A 203 17.40 4.21 13.04
N ILE A 204 17.05 4.30 14.34
CA ILE A 204 16.10 5.28 14.86
C ILE A 204 16.56 6.71 14.58
N TYR A 205 17.85 7.01 14.78
CA TYR A 205 18.40 8.35 14.50
C TYR A 205 18.26 8.71 13.02
N GLY A 206 18.61 7.80 12.10
CA GLY A 206 18.50 8.04 10.66
C GLY A 206 17.07 8.34 10.22
N VAL A 207 16.10 7.52 10.64
CA VAL A 207 14.68 7.70 10.29
C VAL A 207 14.09 8.95 10.93
N ALA A 208 14.30 9.16 12.23
CA ALA A 208 13.72 10.31 12.95
C ALA A 208 14.28 11.65 12.44
N LEU A 209 15.60 11.75 12.25
CA LEU A 209 16.23 12.95 11.70
C LEU A 209 15.81 13.21 10.25
N SER A 210 15.66 12.16 9.42
CA SER A 210 15.15 12.27 8.05
C SER A 210 13.75 12.89 7.99
N ILE A 211 12.80 12.38 8.79
CA ILE A 211 11.43 12.89 8.86
C ILE A 211 11.40 14.34 9.36
N VAL A 212 12.09 14.61 10.47
CA VAL A 212 12.15 15.95 11.09
C VAL A 212 12.77 16.98 10.14
N TYR A 213 13.90 16.65 9.51
CA TYR A 213 14.55 17.51 8.52
C TYR A 213 13.63 17.78 7.32
N ASN A 214 12.96 16.76 6.76
CA ASN A 214 12.09 16.91 5.58
C ASN A 214 10.91 17.85 5.85
N ILE A 215 10.22 17.67 6.99
CA ILE A 215 9.12 18.56 7.42
C ILE A 215 9.61 20.00 7.57
N ILE A 216 10.77 20.20 8.18
CA ILE A 216 11.36 21.52 8.42
C ILE A 216 11.82 22.18 7.12
N TYR A 217 12.38 21.41 6.18
CA TYR A 217 12.77 21.87 4.86
C TYR A 217 11.55 22.28 4.02
N ARG A 218 10.54 21.41 3.88
CA ARG A 218 9.30 21.71 3.15
C ARG A 218 8.57 22.93 3.73
N SER A 219 8.50 23.05 5.06
CA SER A 219 7.93 24.24 5.72
C SER A 219 8.73 25.52 5.46
N ARG A 220 10.05 25.43 5.24
CA ARG A 220 10.89 26.60 4.90
C ARG A 220 10.80 26.97 3.42
N VAL A 221 10.71 25.99 2.52
CA VAL A 221 10.40 26.23 1.11
C VAL A 221 9.07 26.95 0.99
N GLN A 222 7.97 26.39 1.52
CA GLN A 222 6.64 27.01 1.46
C GLN A 222 6.65 28.46 1.95
N LYS A 223 7.16 28.72 3.16
CA LYS A 223 7.28 30.09 3.71
C LYS A 223 8.12 31.04 2.87
N THR A 224 9.02 30.56 2.03
CA THR A 224 9.82 31.42 1.14
C THR A 224 9.01 31.77 -0.12
N CYS A 225 8.26 30.80 -0.65
CA CYS A 225 7.34 31.01 -1.77
C CYS A 225 6.15 31.90 -1.36
N ASP A 226 5.61 31.73 -0.14
CA ASP A 226 4.53 32.55 0.43
C ASP A 226 4.94 34.04 0.50
N GLU A 227 6.12 34.35 1.06
CA GLU A 227 6.63 35.73 1.20
C GLU A 227 7.07 36.33 -0.15
N LEU A 228 7.47 35.48 -1.11
CA LEU A 228 7.75 35.89 -2.49
C LEU A 228 6.46 36.29 -3.23
N PHE A 229 5.43 35.45 -3.15
CA PHE A 229 4.13 35.72 -3.76
C PHE A 229 3.49 36.99 -3.17
N GLU A 230 3.52 37.15 -1.84
CA GLU A 230 3.00 38.36 -1.20
C GLU A 230 3.81 39.62 -1.56
N LEU A 231 5.11 39.50 -1.90
CA LEU A 231 5.88 40.59 -2.49
C LEU A 231 5.45 40.88 -3.94
N GLN A 232 5.28 39.85 -4.78
CA GLN A 232 4.80 39.98 -6.17
C GLN A 232 3.41 40.64 -6.23
N GLU A 233 2.47 40.22 -5.36
CA GLU A 233 1.16 40.85 -5.22
C GLU A 233 1.28 42.29 -4.71
N THR A 234 2.16 42.54 -3.73
CA THR A 234 2.41 43.91 -3.22
C THR A 234 3.01 44.81 -4.31
N VAL A 235 3.82 44.28 -5.23
CA VAL A 235 4.30 45.03 -6.41
C VAL A 235 3.11 45.36 -7.32
N HIS A 236 2.34 44.36 -7.77
CA HIS A 236 1.18 44.58 -8.65
C HIS A 236 0.13 45.54 -8.07
N ARG A 237 -0.14 45.44 -6.76
CA ARG A 237 -1.16 46.25 -6.07
C ARG A 237 -0.77 47.72 -5.91
N ASN A 238 0.51 48.01 -5.74
CA ASN A 238 1.00 49.37 -5.43
C ASN A 238 1.70 50.05 -6.63
N LEU A 239 2.14 49.30 -7.64
CA LEU A 239 2.76 49.80 -8.86
C LEU A 239 1.90 49.46 -10.09
N PRO A 240 0.96 50.33 -10.50
CA PRO A 240 0.15 50.08 -11.70
C PRO A 240 1.00 50.14 -12.97
N PRO A 241 0.68 49.35 -14.02
CA PRO A 241 1.45 49.30 -15.26
C PRO A 241 1.45 50.64 -15.98
N LEU A 242 2.63 51.02 -16.51
CA LEU A 242 2.89 52.33 -17.11
C LEU A 242 2.12 52.60 -18.43
N GLN A 243 1.40 51.60 -18.97
CA GLN A 243 0.69 51.70 -20.25
C GLN A 243 -0.78 52.15 -20.13
N ALA A 244 -1.26 52.38 -18.90
CA ALA A 244 -2.66 52.67 -18.56
C ALA A 244 -3.27 53.99 -19.11
N GLU A 245 -2.60 54.67 -20.06
CA GLU A 245 -3.13 55.83 -20.79
C GLU A 245 -3.57 55.47 -22.24
N ASN A 246 -3.09 54.35 -22.82
CA ASN A 246 -3.42 53.93 -24.19
C ASN A 246 -4.20 52.60 -24.28
N SER A 247 -3.84 51.58 -23.49
CA SER A 247 -4.31 50.19 -23.68
C SER A 247 -5.82 49.99 -23.49
N GLY A 248 -6.54 50.97 -22.94
CA GLY A 248 -8.00 50.94 -22.75
C GLY A 248 -8.85 50.97 -24.02
N LYS A 249 -8.24 51.15 -25.20
CA LYS A 249 -8.90 50.94 -26.52
C LYS A 249 -8.35 49.72 -27.26
N GLU A 250 -7.03 49.53 -27.17
CA GLU A 250 -6.28 48.56 -27.98
C GLU A 250 -6.74 47.12 -27.79
N LEU A 251 -7.14 46.73 -26.56
CA LEU A 251 -7.64 45.38 -26.25
C LEU A 251 -8.94 45.00 -27.01
N ALA A 252 -9.71 45.98 -27.50
CA ALA A 252 -10.89 45.74 -28.33
C ALA A 252 -10.56 45.69 -29.84
N GLU A 253 -9.47 46.35 -30.27
CA GLU A 253 -9.08 46.45 -31.67
C GLU A 253 -8.16 45.29 -32.09
N LEU A 254 -7.21 44.89 -31.22
CA LEU A 254 -6.28 43.77 -31.44
C LEU A 254 -6.98 42.45 -31.83
N HIS A 255 -8.03 42.06 -31.10
CA HIS A 255 -8.80 40.85 -31.39
C HIS A 255 -9.51 40.86 -32.75
N THR A 256 -9.65 42.03 -33.37
CA THR A 256 -10.27 42.18 -34.71
C THR A 256 -9.22 42.22 -35.82
N GLU A 257 -8.01 42.73 -35.54
CA GLU A 257 -6.95 42.90 -36.54
C GLU A 257 -6.12 41.63 -36.79
N GLU A 258 -5.91 40.78 -35.78
CA GLU A 258 -5.13 39.54 -35.90
C GLU A 258 -5.72 38.54 -36.93
N LEU A 259 -7.06 38.41 -36.96
CA LEU A 259 -7.77 37.57 -37.94
C LEU A 259 -7.81 38.16 -39.36
N LEU A 260 -7.59 39.47 -39.52
CA LEU A 260 -7.58 40.16 -40.81
C LEU A 260 -6.18 40.22 -41.42
N THR A 261 -5.15 40.41 -40.59
CA THR A 261 -3.74 40.44 -41.02
C THR A 261 -3.29 39.10 -41.57
N LEU A 262 -3.54 37.99 -40.87
CA LEU A 262 -3.20 36.63 -41.35
C LEU A 262 -3.81 36.33 -42.73
N ARG A 263 -5.08 36.69 -42.95
CA ARG A 263 -5.77 36.45 -44.22
C ARG A 263 -5.25 37.34 -45.38
N ASN A 264 -4.78 38.55 -45.08
CA ASN A 264 -4.14 39.42 -46.06
C ASN A 264 -2.71 38.98 -46.38
N ILE A 265 -1.98 38.41 -45.42
CA ILE A 265 -0.62 37.86 -45.60
C ILE A 265 -0.66 36.64 -46.54
N GLU A 266 -1.60 35.71 -46.36
CA GLU A 266 -1.81 34.57 -47.26
C GLU A 266 -2.08 35.01 -48.72
N ALA A 267 -2.92 36.04 -48.90
CA ALA A 267 -3.22 36.60 -50.21
C ALA A 267 -2.04 37.36 -50.85
N SER A 268 -1.17 37.96 -50.04
CA SER A 268 -0.01 38.76 -50.47
C SER A 268 1.16 37.91 -50.96
N LEU A 269 1.63 36.97 -50.14
CA LEU A 269 2.84 36.18 -50.42
C LEU A 269 2.68 35.28 -51.65
N GLY A 270 1.46 34.80 -51.93
CA GLY A 270 1.22 33.79 -52.97
C GLY A 270 1.44 34.23 -54.43
N LYS A 271 1.51 35.54 -54.73
CA LYS A 271 1.56 36.02 -56.15
C LYS A 271 2.42 37.25 -56.47
N GLY A 272 2.83 38.08 -55.51
CA GLY A 272 3.53 39.35 -55.81
C GLY A 272 5.05 39.22 -56.02
N LEU A 273 5.74 38.75 -54.97
CA LEU A 273 7.16 39.06 -54.70
C LEU A 273 8.13 38.75 -55.85
N SER A 274 8.02 37.57 -56.47
CA SER A 274 8.93 37.12 -57.53
C SER A 274 8.84 37.98 -58.81
N LYS A 275 7.64 38.48 -59.12
CA LYS A 275 7.41 39.24 -60.36
C LYS A 275 7.91 40.68 -60.23
N GLU A 276 7.53 41.37 -59.15
CA GLU A 276 7.90 42.78 -58.97
C GLU A 276 9.41 42.97 -58.81
N LEU A 277 10.11 42.02 -58.16
CA LEU A 277 11.56 42.06 -58.03
C LEU A 277 12.27 41.90 -59.39
N GLY A 278 11.78 40.98 -60.24
CA GLY A 278 12.31 40.77 -61.60
C GLY A 278 12.09 41.99 -62.50
N ASP A 279 10.86 42.52 -62.53
CA ASP A 279 10.50 43.70 -63.32
C ASP A 279 11.29 44.95 -62.85
N ALA A 280 11.51 45.12 -61.53
CA ALA A 280 12.28 46.24 -60.99
C ALA A 280 13.77 46.21 -61.37
N VAL A 281 14.43 45.05 -61.27
CA VAL A 281 15.85 44.87 -61.64
C VAL A 281 16.05 45.12 -63.14
N SER A 282 15.21 44.49 -63.97
CA SER A 282 15.28 44.61 -65.44
C SER A 282 15.07 46.06 -65.89
N THR A 283 13.99 46.70 -65.43
CA THR A 283 13.57 48.02 -65.93
C THR A 283 14.50 49.16 -65.47
N ARG A 284 15.09 49.08 -64.27
CA ARG A 284 15.86 50.21 -63.70
C ARG A 284 17.37 50.13 -63.93
N LEU A 285 18.00 48.95 -63.89
CA LEU A 285 19.46 48.86 -63.93
C LEU A 285 20.04 48.76 -65.35
N GLN A 286 19.33 48.13 -66.28
CA GLN A 286 19.78 47.97 -67.67
C GLN A 286 20.05 49.30 -68.43
N PRO A 287 19.24 50.37 -68.32
CA PRO A 287 19.56 51.64 -68.98
C PRO A 287 20.81 52.30 -68.39
N ILE A 288 21.05 52.20 -67.08
CA ILE A 288 22.21 52.81 -66.40
C ILE A 288 23.52 52.21 -66.91
N PHE A 289 23.61 50.88 -67.02
CA PHE A 289 24.78 50.22 -67.62
C PHE A 289 25.00 50.60 -69.09
N THR A 290 23.92 50.92 -69.82
CA THR A 290 24.00 51.36 -71.22
C THR A 290 24.53 52.79 -71.34
N GLU A 291 24.06 53.69 -70.46
CA GLU A 291 24.48 55.10 -70.43
C GLU A 291 25.96 55.25 -70.05
N ILE A 292 26.42 54.53 -69.01
CA ILE A 292 27.83 54.51 -68.57
C ILE A 292 28.75 54.05 -69.72
N ASN A 293 28.35 53.03 -70.49
CA ASN A 293 29.13 52.56 -71.64
C ASN A 293 29.16 53.56 -72.82
N GLN A 294 28.17 54.45 -72.94
CA GLN A 294 28.19 55.51 -73.95
C GLN A 294 29.01 56.73 -73.53
N SER A 295 28.89 57.19 -72.28
CA SER A 295 29.63 58.35 -71.79
C SER A 295 31.14 58.09 -71.81
N LEU A 296 31.57 56.91 -71.37
CA LEU A 296 32.97 56.48 -71.38
C LEU A 296 33.54 56.42 -72.83
N LYS A 297 32.73 56.04 -73.81
CA LYS A 297 33.11 56.08 -75.24
C LYS A 297 33.22 57.48 -75.83
N ARG A 298 32.38 58.45 -75.40
CA ARG A 298 32.46 59.85 -75.85
C ARG A 298 33.76 60.50 -75.38
N VAL A 299 34.04 60.46 -74.07
CA VAL A 299 35.23 61.07 -73.46
C VAL A 299 36.54 60.57 -74.10
N ILE A 300 36.63 59.27 -74.41
CA ILE A 300 37.82 58.71 -75.09
C ILE A 300 37.93 59.15 -76.56
N GLY A 301 36.81 59.42 -77.24
CA GLY A 301 36.80 59.94 -78.61
C GLY A 301 37.24 61.40 -78.66
N ASP A 302 36.58 62.25 -77.88
CA ASP A 302 36.77 63.71 -77.88
C ASP A 302 38.22 64.09 -77.52
N PHE A 303 38.79 63.45 -76.49
CA PHE A 303 40.15 63.70 -76.00
C PHE A 303 41.26 63.41 -77.02
N ARG A 304 41.01 62.55 -78.03
CA ARG A 304 41.99 62.25 -79.09
C ARG A 304 41.90 63.18 -80.30
N ALA A 305 40.79 63.91 -80.46
CA ALA A 305 40.63 64.85 -81.57
C ALA A 305 41.31 66.20 -81.28
N GLU A 306 41.11 66.74 -80.07
CA GLU A 306 41.47 68.13 -79.75
C GLU A 306 42.98 68.34 -79.55
N GLN A 307 43.69 67.34 -79.01
CA GLN A 307 45.12 67.43 -78.69
C GLN A 307 46.03 67.62 -79.93
N SER A 308 45.55 67.30 -81.14
CA SER A 308 46.32 67.42 -82.38
C SER A 308 46.38 68.84 -82.95
N ALA A 309 45.40 69.69 -82.65
CA ALA A 309 45.23 70.98 -83.33
C ALA A 309 46.00 72.15 -82.69
N SER A 310 46.28 72.10 -81.39
CA SER A 310 46.75 73.26 -80.61
C SER A 310 48.23 73.63 -80.86
N LEU A 311 49.09 72.64 -81.11
CA LEU A 311 50.55 72.80 -81.03
C LEU A 311 51.18 73.72 -82.09
N SER A 312 50.58 73.85 -83.28
CA SER A 312 51.20 74.60 -84.39
C SER A 312 51.14 76.13 -84.21
N TYR A 313 50.08 76.65 -83.59
CA TYR A 313 49.83 78.10 -83.50
C TYR A 313 50.72 78.80 -82.46
N ILE A 314 51.17 78.07 -81.43
CA ILE A 314 51.97 78.62 -80.32
C ILE A 314 53.40 78.97 -80.78
N VAL A 315 53.97 78.20 -81.72
CA VAL A 315 55.35 78.34 -82.18
C VAL A 315 55.60 79.66 -82.92
N GLU A 316 54.63 80.10 -83.73
CA GLU A 316 54.79 81.30 -84.58
C GLU A 316 54.74 82.61 -83.76
N ALA A 317 53.99 82.63 -82.65
CA ALA A 317 53.97 83.75 -81.72
C ALA A 317 55.30 83.89 -80.93
N PHE A 318 55.93 82.77 -80.59
CA PHE A 318 57.10 82.70 -79.69
C PHE A 318 58.33 83.47 -80.23
N VAL A 319 58.63 83.32 -81.52
CA VAL A 319 59.82 83.91 -82.16
C VAL A 319 59.84 85.44 -82.07
N ARG A 320 58.67 86.09 -82.08
CA ARG A 320 58.54 87.56 -82.11
C ARG A 320 58.80 88.24 -80.76
N GLN A 321 58.75 87.51 -79.64
CA GLN A 321 58.92 88.08 -78.28
C GLN A 321 60.26 87.70 -77.63
N MET A 322 61.03 86.77 -78.21
CA MET A 322 62.30 86.29 -77.65
C MET A 322 63.38 87.37 -77.44
N SER A 323 63.42 88.44 -78.25
CA SER A 323 64.64 89.27 -78.37
C SER A 323 64.96 90.21 -77.20
N GLU A 324 64.00 90.50 -76.32
CA GLU A 324 64.20 91.47 -75.21
C GLU A 324 63.93 90.90 -73.81
N GLN A 325 63.20 89.78 -73.70
CA GLN A 325 62.74 89.25 -72.41
C GLN A 325 63.50 88.01 -71.91
N LEU A 326 64.47 87.51 -72.68
CA LEU A 326 64.96 86.13 -72.55
C LEU A 326 65.58 85.79 -71.19
N ASP A 327 66.57 86.56 -70.69
CA ASP A 327 67.27 86.22 -69.44
C ASP A 327 66.36 86.27 -68.20
N SER A 328 65.48 87.27 -68.13
CA SER A 328 64.52 87.39 -67.03
C SER A 328 63.52 86.23 -67.05
N HIS A 329 62.98 85.92 -68.24
CA HIS A 329 62.01 84.85 -68.38
C HIS A 329 62.64 83.45 -68.27
N ILE A 330 63.90 83.23 -68.66
CA ILE A 330 64.60 81.95 -68.45
C ILE A 330 64.77 81.67 -66.95
N ASN A 331 65.18 82.67 -66.15
CA ASN A 331 65.32 82.50 -64.70
C ASN A 331 63.97 82.25 -64.00
N VAL A 332 62.93 83.02 -64.36
CA VAL A 332 61.57 82.83 -63.83
C VAL A 332 60.96 81.51 -64.30
N LEU A 333 61.21 81.09 -65.54
CA LEU A 333 60.77 79.80 -66.09
C LEU A 333 61.48 78.64 -65.39
N GLY A 334 62.80 78.70 -65.21
CA GLY A 334 63.58 77.70 -64.49
C GLY A 334 63.05 77.49 -63.07
N GLY A 335 62.90 78.58 -62.30
CA GLY A 335 62.30 78.52 -60.96
C GLY A 335 60.81 78.15 -60.94
N SER A 336 60.11 78.15 -62.08
CA SER A 336 58.72 77.69 -62.18
C SER A 336 58.61 76.24 -62.64
N VAL A 337 59.52 75.78 -63.50
CA VAL A 337 59.70 74.36 -63.86
C VAL A 337 60.21 73.57 -62.66
N GLU A 338 61.12 74.11 -61.84
CA GLU A 338 61.57 73.45 -60.61
C GLU A 338 60.43 73.32 -59.59
N ARG A 339 59.63 74.39 -59.39
CA ARG A 339 58.43 74.34 -58.53
C ARG A 339 57.38 73.37 -59.07
N LEU A 340 57.18 73.31 -60.38
CA LEU A 340 56.27 72.33 -61.02
C LEU A 340 56.79 70.90 -60.86
N SER A 341 58.09 70.66 -61.05
CA SER A 341 58.72 69.34 -60.86
C SER A 341 58.58 68.87 -59.42
N ARG A 342 58.81 69.76 -58.44
CA ARG A 342 58.65 69.45 -57.01
C ARG A 342 57.18 69.19 -56.65
N SER A 343 56.26 69.99 -57.18
CA SER A 343 54.82 69.78 -57.01
C SER A 343 54.34 68.48 -57.68
N GLN A 344 54.94 68.05 -58.80
CA GLN A 344 54.68 66.75 -59.43
C GLN A 344 55.24 65.58 -58.61
N GLU A 345 56.41 65.75 -57.97
CA GLU A 345 57.00 64.75 -57.06
C GLU A 345 56.17 64.60 -55.76
N GLU A 346 55.74 65.72 -55.18
CA GLU A 346 54.79 65.78 -54.05
C GLU A 346 53.45 65.12 -54.42
N MET A 347 52.83 65.52 -55.53
CA MET A 347 51.56 64.94 -56.01
C MET A 347 51.70 63.44 -56.37
N THR A 348 52.85 63.01 -56.91
CA THR A 348 53.12 61.58 -57.16
C THR A 348 53.22 60.81 -55.83
N THR A 349 53.80 61.42 -54.80
CA THR A 349 53.88 60.83 -53.46
C THR A 349 52.49 60.71 -52.82
N GLU A 350 51.66 61.75 -52.92
CA GLU A 350 50.28 61.77 -52.42
C GLU A 350 49.38 60.78 -53.16
N LEU A 351 49.47 60.70 -54.49
CA LEU A 351 48.75 59.71 -55.31
C LEU A 351 49.14 58.26 -54.95
N ASN A 352 50.42 57.99 -54.67
CA ASN A 352 50.86 56.69 -54.18
C ASN A 352 50.29 56.36 -52.79
N GLY A 353 50.17 57.35 -51.90
CA GLY A 353 49.48 57.22 -50.61
C GLY A 353 47.99 56.88 -50.78
N LEU A 354 47.28 57.65 -51.60
CA LEU A 354 45.86 57.42 -51.92
C LEU A 354 45.64 56.03 -52.56
N LEU A 355 46.52 55.59 -53.46
CA LEU A 355 46.45 54.25 -54.05
C LEU A 355 46.68 53.13 -53.01
N GLN A 356 47.57 53.32 -52.03
CA GLN A 356 47.70 52.38 -50.91
C GLN A 356 46.45 52.36 -50.01
N GLU A 357 45.84 53.51 -49.74
CA GLU A 357 44.66 53.62 -48.88
C GLU A 357 43.39 53.07 -49.55
N ILE A 358 43.20 53.31 -50.85
CA ILE A 358 42.18 52.65 -51.68
C ILE A 358 42.41 51.12 -51.68
N SER A 359 43.66 50.67 -51.86
CA SER A 359 44.01 49.25 -51.84
C SER A 359 43.82 48.61 -50.45
N ARG A 360 43.97 49.37 -49.36
CA ARG A 360 43.64 48.94 -48.00
C ARG A 360 42.13 48.82 -47.83
N THR A 361 41.39 49.89 -48.16
CA THR A 361 39.93 49.94 -48.08
C THR A 361 39.29 48.79 -48.85
N ALA A 362 39.70 48.53 -50.09
CA ALA A 362 39.19 47.43 -50.90
C ALA A 362 39.40 46.04 -50.25
N ARG A 363 40.53 45.82 -49.56
CA ARG A 363 40.79 44.57 -48.82
C ARG A 363 39.94 44.46 -47.56
N ASP A 364 39.73 45.57 -46.85
CA ASP A 364 38.90 45.58 -45.64
C ASP A 364 37.40 45.48 -45.97
N THR A 365 36.93 46.07 -47.08
CA THR A 365 35.60 45.81 -47.67
C THR A 365 35.43 44.35 -48.08
N GLY A 366 36.46 43.71 -48.64
CA GLY A 366 36.44 42.28 -48.95
C GLY A 366 36.17 41.41 -47.72
N LYS A 367 36.85 41.68 -46.61
CA LYS A 367 36.61 41.00 -45.31
C LYS A 367 35.21 41.26 -44.77
N ILE A 368 34.71 42.50 -44.88
CA ILE A 368 33.35 42.85 -44.43
C ILE A 368 32.31 42.04 -45.22
N ASN A 369 32.52 41.83 -46.52
CA ASN A 369 31.64 40.99 -47.34
C ASN A 369 31.71 39.51 -46.92
N GLU A 370 32.91 38.97 -46.68
CA GLU A 370 33.13 37.60 -46.20
C GLU A 370 32.46 37.34 -44.82
N GLU A 371 32.56 38.29 -43.88
CA GLU A 371 31.85 38.19 -42.59
C GLU A 371 30.33 38.39 -42.73
N SER A 372 29.88 39.21 -43.68
CA SER A 372 28.44 39.37 -43.97
C SER A 372 27.81 38.08 -44.49
N GLU A 373 28.53 37.33 -45.32
CA GLU A 373 28.13 36.00 -45.80
C GLU A 373 28.03 34.98 -44.64
N LYS A 374 28.99 35.00 -43.71
CA LYS A 374 28.94 34.17 -42.48
C LYS A 374 27.78 34.56 -41.56
N ILE A 375 27.42 35.84 -41.48
CA ILE A 375 26.26 36.33 -40.72
C ILE A 375 24.96 35.84 -41.35
N LEU A 376 24.82 35.88 -42.69
CA LEU A 376 23.66 35.35 -43.41
C LEU A 376 23.48 33.85 -43.18
N PHE A 377 24.56 33.05 -43.32
CA PHE A 377 24.52 31.61 -43.04
C PHE A 377 24.13 31.29 -41.58
N ARG A 378 24.59 32.11 -40.62
CA ARG A 378 24.15 32.00 -39.22
C ARG A 378 22.68 32.37 -39.01
N PHE A 379 22.14 33.30 -39.80
CA PHE A 379 20.73 33.66 -39.77
C PHE A 379 19.85 32.53 -40.33
N GLU A 380 20.24 31.93 -41.45
CA GLU A 380 19.58 30.75 -42.03
C GLU A 380 19.55 29.58 -41.02
N THR A 381 20.72 29.24 -40.46
CA THR A 381 20.85 28.23 -39.39
C THR A 381 20.01 28.54 -38.14
N TYR A 382 19.75 29.83 -37.85
CA TYR A 382 18.91 30.25 -36.73
C TYR A 382 17.41 30.11 -37.05
N MET A 383 16.99 30.45 -38.27
CA MET A 383 15.61 30.27 -38.73
C MET A 383 15.24 28.78 -38.77
N ASP A 384 16.13 27.90 -39.24
CA ASP A 384 15.92 26.44 -39.19
C ASP A 384 15.73 25.92 -37.76
N ARG A 385 16.52 26.45 -36.81
CA ARG A 385 16.36 26.12 -35.38
C ARG A 385 15.04 26.64 -34.81
N LEU A 386 14.58 27.83 -35.20
CA LEU A 386 13.28 28.35 -34.80
C LEU A 386 12.13 27.49 -35.36
N ASN A 387 12.19 27.11 -36.63
CA ASN A 387 11.21 26.22 -37.26
C ASN A 387 11.16 24.85 -36.56
N SER A 388 12.32 24.25 -36.28
CA SER A 388 12.42 22.99 -35.52
C SER A 388 11.89 23.14 -34.09
N MET A 389 12.18 24.24 -33.40
CA MET A 389 11.68 24.51 -32.06
C MET A 389 10.17 24.72 -32.04
N GLN A 390 9.59 25.41 -33.04
CA GLN A 390 8.15 25.59 -33.17
C GLN A 390 7.42 24.26 -33.42
N GLY A 391 8.03 23.35 -34.20
CA GLY A 391 7.56 21.96 -34.33
C GLY A 391 7.55 21.22 -32.99
N HIS A 392 8.68 21.24 -32.26
CA HIS A 392 8.76 20.61 -30.94
C HIS A 392 7.78 21.21 -29.90
N VAL A 393 7.52 22.52 -29.95
CA VAL A 393 6.51 23.17 -29.10
C VAL A 393 5.11 22.66 -29.45
N ASN A 394 4.77 22.56 -30.74
CA ASN A 394 3.48 22.04 -31.19
C ASN A 394 3.28 20.56 -30.78
N ASP A 395 4.31 19.71 -30.95
CA ASP A 395 4.28 18.32 -30.50
C ASP A 395 4.12 18.22 -28.97
N THR A 396 4.78 19.11 -28.21
CA THR A 396 4.67 19.17 -26.75
C THR A 396 3.26 19.58 -26.32
N PHE A 397 2.63 20.54 -26.99
CA PHE A 397 1.23 20.90 -26.75
C PHE A 397 0.30 19.70 -27.00
N GLY A 398 0.49 18.95 -28.09
CA GLY A 398 -0.27 17.73 -28.37
C GLY A 398 -0.08 16.63 -27.31
N ILE A 399 1.12 16.50 -26.74
CA ILE A 399 1.37 15.58 -25.61
C ILE A 399 0.62 16.05 -24.35
N VAL A 400 0.65 17.35 -24.04
CA VAL A 400 -0.05 17.94 -22.88
C VAL A 400 -1.57 17.85 -23.01
N GLU A 401 -2.13 18.05 -24.21
CA GLU A 401 -3.57 17.88 -24.48
C GLU A 401 -4.02 16.43 -24.23
N ASN A 402 -3.25 15.44 -24.71
CA ASN A 402 -3.55 14.04 -24.43
C ASN A 402 -3.40 13.70 -22.94
N TYR A 403 -2.34 14.17 -22.27
CA TYR A 403 -2.14 13.93 -20.84
C TYR A 403 -3.24 14.56 -19.97
N THR A 404 -3.68 15.78 -20.29
CA THR A 404 -4.77 16.44 -19.54
C THR A 404 -6.11 15.76 -19.75
N LYS A 405 -6.35 15.18 -20.93
CA LYS A 405 -7.51 14.32 -21.20
C LYS A 405 -7.46 12.99 -20.44
N GLU A 406 -6.33 12.28 -20.45
CA GLU A 406 -6.16 11.05 -19.67
C GLU A 406 -6.29 11.29 -18.16
N LEU A 407 -5.78 12.42 -17.65
CA LEU A 407 -5.98 12.85 -16.27
C LEU A 407 -7.46 13.13 -15.96
N TYR A 408 -8.19 13.78 -16.86
CA TYR A 408 -9.63 14.05 -16.68
C TYR A 408 -10.44 12.75 -16.60
N ASP A 409 -10.21 11.81 -17.53
CA ASP A 409 -10.88 10.50 -17.52
C ASP A 409 -10.49 9.70 -16.26
N SER A 410 -9.22 9.74 -15.84
CA SER A 410 -8.77 9.10 -14.60
C SER A 410 -9.38 9.71 -13.33
N MET A 411 -9.58 11.03 -13.27
CA MET A 411 -10.27 11.68 -12.14
C MET A 411 -11.75 11.30 -12.08
N ASN A 412 -12.38 11.13 -13.24
CA ASN A 412 -13.78 10.71 -13.35
C ASN A 412 -13.96 9.26 -12.86
N GLU A 413 -13.03 8.37 -13.21
CA GLU A 413 -13.05 6.97 -12.75
C GLU A 413 -12.68 6.83 -11.26
N GLN A 414 -11.75 7.64 -10.73
CA GLN A 414 -11.53 7.76 -9.29
C GLN A 414 -12.79 8.25 -8.55
N SER A 415 -13.53 9.20 -9.12
CA SER A 415 -14.77 9.71 -8.53
C SER A 415 -15.86 8.62 -8.43
N ARG A 416 -15.96 7.74 -9.45
CA ARG A 416 -16.80 6.53 -9.41
C ARG A 416 -16.34 5.54 -8.35
N MET A 417 -15.03 5.32 -8.22
CA MET A 417 -14.45 4.41 -7.23
C MET A 417 -14.73 4.87 -5.79
N ILE A 418 -14.66 6.18 -5.52
CA ILE A 418 -15.06 6.78 -4.23
C ILE A 418 -16.54 6.57 -3.95
N ALA A 419 -17.42 6.76 -4.94
CA ALA A 419 -18.85 6.50 -4.79
C ALA A 419 -19.16 5.00 -4.51
N MET A 420 -18.44 4.07 -5.14
CA MET A 420 -18.53 2.64 -4.83
C MET A 420 -18.02 2.32 -3.42
N MET A 421 -16.92 2.94 -2.98
CA MET A 421 -16.43 2.78 -1.60
C MET A 421 -17.45 3.27 -0.57
N GLN A 422 -18.13 4.39 -0.80
CA GLN A 422 -19.18 4.90 0.11
C GLN A 422 -20.39 3.95 0.20
N GLU A 423 -20.82 3.33 -0.90
CA GLU A 423 -21.90 2.34 -0.85
C GLU A 423 -21.45 1.04 -0.17
N HIS A 424 -20.19 0.61 -0.35
CA HIS A 424 -19.63 -0.51 0.41
C HIS A 424 -19.46 -0.20 1.90
N GLU A 425 -19.05 1.02 2.28
CA GLU A 425 -19.01 1.47 3.69
C GLU A 425 -20.40 1.36 4.32
N LYS A 426 -21.43 1.84 3.63
CA LYS A 426 -22.84 1.73 4.04
C LYS A 426 -23.33 0.29 4.15
N GLN A 427 -22.90 -0.62 3.26
CA GLN A 427 -23.17 -2.06 3.38
C GLN A 427 -22.45 -2.68 4.59
N ILE A 428 -21.20 -2.28 4.87
CA ILE A 428 -20.43 -2.73 6.03
C ILE A 428 -21.07 -2.24 7.33
N MET A 429 -21.49 -0.97 7.42
CA MET A 429 -22.24 -0.46 8.59
C MET A 429 -23.53 -1.26 8.82
N ALA A 430 -24.29 -1.55 7.75
CA ALA A 430 -25.49 -2.37 7.84
C ALA A 430 -25.17 -3.79 8.36
N ALA A 431 -24.11 -4.43 7.84
CA ALA A 431 -23.66 -5.74 8.31
C ALA A 431 -23.22 -5.70 9.78
N CYS A 432 -22.43 -4.72 10.20
CA CYS A 432 -22.04 -4.51 11.60
C CYS A 432 -23.25 -4.34 12.53
N SER A 433 -24.25 -3.54 12.13
CA SER A 433 -25.49 -3.38 12.92
C SER A 433 -26.33 -4.68 13.01
N SER A 434 -26.20 -5.58 12.05
CA SER A 434 -26.82 -6.91 12.09
C SER A 434 -26.07 -7.87 13.01
N LEU A 435 -24.73 -7.81 13.01
CA LEU A 435 -23.87 -8.59 13.92
C LEU A 435 -24.05 -8.15 15.37
N GLU A 436 -24.17 -6.84 15.63
CA GLU A 436 -24.48 -6.30 16.96
C GLU A 436 -25.83 -6.83 17.48
N LYS A 437 -26.88 -6.84 16.65
CA LYS A 437 -28.17 -7.44 17.00
C LYS A 437 -28.03 -8.93 17.32
N ILE A 438 -27.38 -9.70 16.46
CA ILE A 438 -27.12 -11.14 16.66
C ILE A 438 -26.36 -11.37 17.98
N GLN A 439 -25.37 -10.53 18.31
CA GLN A 439 -24.64 -10.58 19.56
C GLN A 439 -25.54 -10.28 20.77
N THR A 440 -26.41 -9.28 20.71
CA THR A 440 -27.35 -8.97 21.80
C THR A 440 -28.41 -10.06 22.01
N ASP A 441 -28.91 -10.68 20.93
CA ASP A 441 -29.88 -11.77 21.03
C ASP A 441 -29.23 -13.09 21.47
N PHE A 442 -27.98 -13.35 21.06
CA PHE A 442 -27.20 -14.48 21.59
C PHE A 442 -26.86 -14.31 23.07
N ALA A 443 -26.57 -13.09 23.54
CA ALA A 443 -26.40 -12.80 24.96
C ALA A 443 -27.69 -13.07 25.74
N ARG A 444 -28.84 -12.54 25.29
CA ARG A 444 -30.17 -12.82 25.87
C ARG A 444 -30.50 -14.32 25.91
N GLN A 445 -30.17 -15.05 24.85
CA GLN A 445 -30.40 -16.50 24.79
C GLN A 445 -29.45 -17.25 25.73
N THR A 446 -28.23 -16.76 25.94
CA THR A 446 -27.28 -17.31 26.92
C THR A 446 -27.80 -17.09 28.35
N ASP A 447 -28.27 -15.89 28.69
CA ASP A 447 -28.89 -15.60 30.00
C ASP A 447 -30.15 -16.45 30.24
N ALA A 448 -30.99 -16.61 29.22
CA ALA A 448 -32.19 -17.46 29.30
C ALA A 448 -31.83 -18.94 29.52
N ASN A 449 -30.85 -19.46 28.78
CA ASN A 449 -30.34 -20.83 28.95
C ASN A 449 -29.70 -21.02 30.33
N LEU A 450 -28.98 -20.01 30.85
CA LEU A 450 -28.40 -20.03 32.19
C LEU A 450 -29.51 -20.07 33.27
N SER A 451 -30.56 -19.26 33.12
CA SER A 451 -31.72 -19.27 34.03
C SER A 451 -32.48 -20.60 34.01
N VAL A 452 -32.64 -21.22 32.83
CA VAL A 452 -33.21 -22.58 32.71
C VAL A 452 -32.31 -23.62 33.38
N THR A 453 -30.99 -23.52 33.19
CA THR A 453 -30.02 -24.44 33.81
C THR A 453 -29.99 -24.30 35.33
N GLN A 454 -30.08 -23.07 35.85
CA GLN A 454 -30.18 -22.81 37.29
C GLN A 454 -31.46 -23.41 37.88
N LYS A 455 -32.63 -23.17 37.26
CA LYS A 455 -33.91 -23.77 37.69
C LYS A 455 -33.91 -25.30 37.60
N MET A 456 -33.21 -25.86 36.61
CA MET A 456 -33.02 -27.30 36.50
C MET A 456 -32.17 -27.85 37.66
N ALA A 457 -31.12 -27.12 38.07
CA ALA A 457 -30.32 -27.49 39.24
C ALA A 457 -31.11 -27.34 40.56
N GLU A 458 -31.91 -26.28 40.71
CA GLU A 458 -32.81 -26.07 41.85
C GLU A 458 -33.84 -27.23 41.97
N HIS A 459 -34.51 -27.59 40.87
CA HIS A 459 -35.41 -28.75 40.85
C HIS A 459 -34.69 -30.10 40.99
N GLN A 460 -33.44 -30.23 40.55
CA GLN A 460 -32.66 -31.46 40.74
C GLN A 460 -32.29 -31.64 42.22
N GLU A 461 -32.02 -30.56 42.95
CA GLU A 461 -31.79 -30.60 44.40
C GLU A 461 -33.10 -30.85 45.17
N GLU A 462 -34.20 -30.18 44.81
CA GLU A 462 -35.54 -30.47 45.34
C GLU A 462 -35.94 -31.94 45.13
N PHE A 463 -35.65 -32.50 43.95
CA PHE A 463 -35.86 -33.91 43.65
C PHE A 463 -34.94 -34.81 44.49
N ARG A 464 -33.68 -34.41 44.75
CA ARG A 464 -32.74 -35.14 45.60
C ARG A 464 -33.21 -35.18 47.05
N GLU A 465 -33.71 -34.07 47.60
CA GLU A 465 -34.31 -34.02 48.94
C GLU A 465 -35.59 -34.87 49.02
N ASN A 466 -36.50 -34.74 48.04
CA ASN A 466 -37.72 -35.55 47.99
C ASN A 466 -37.42 -37.04 47.86
N LEU A 467 -36.44 -37.43 47.05
CA LEU A 467 -36.00 -38.82 46.92
C LEU A 467 -35.36 -39.33 48.22
N ALA A 468 -34.55 -38.52 48.91
CA ALA A 468 -34.00 -38.86 50.22
C ALA A 468 -35.11 -39.05 51.27
N ALA A 469 -36.13 -38.18 51.28
CA ALA A 469 -37.29 -38.30 52.16
C ALA A 469 -38.17 -39.53 51.84
N VAL A 470 -38.29 -39.91 50.55
CA VAL A 470 -38.94 -41.16 50.15
C VAL A 470 -38.12 -42.36 50.59
N LEU A 471 -36.80 -42.38 50.36
CA LEU A 471 -35.91 -43.47 50.80
C LEU A 471 -35.91 -43.64 52.33
N GLN A 472 -35.92 -42.54 53.09
CA GLN A 472 -36.06 -42.57 54.55
C GLN A 472 -37.42 -43.15 54.99
N LYS A 473 -38.52 -42.78 54.32
CA LYS A 473 -39.84 -43.38 54.56
C LYS A 473 -39.85 -44.87 54.21
N THR A 474 -39.28 -45.27 53.07
CA THR A 474 -39.15 -46.67 52.66
C THR A 474 -38.36 -47.47 53.68
N GLY A 475 -37.20 -46.99 54.14
CA GLY A 475 -36.44 -47.62 55.23
C GLY A 475 -37.23 -47.72 56.54
N SER A 476 -38.06 -46.72 56.87
CA SER A 476 -38.99 -46.80 58.01
C SER A 476 -40.10 -47.84 57.80
N TYR A 477 -40.59 -48.04 56.58
CA TYR A 477 -41.55 -49.10 56.25
C TYR A 477 -40.90 -50.48 56.24
N GLU A 478 -39.69 -50.62 55.73
CA GLU A 478 -38.90 -51.86 55.78
C GLU A 478 -38.60 -52.25 57.23
N GLN A 479 -38.18 -51.30 58.06
CA GLN A 479 -37.94 -51.58 59.48
C GLN A 479 -39.22 -51.90 60.24
N LYS A 480 -40.33 -51.19 60.01
CA LYS A 480 -41.65 -51.56 60.55
C LYS A 480 -42.11 -52.94 60.08
N MET A 481 -41.84 -53.31 58.83
CA MET A 481 -42.13 -54.65 58.32
C MET A 481 -41.20 -55.70 58.95
N PHE A 482 -39.94 -55.38 59.24
CA PHE A 482 -39.03 -56.25 59.96
C PHE A 482 -39.48 -56.45 61.42
N ASP A 483 -39.95 -55.40 62.08
CA ASP A 483 -40.53 -55.44 63.42
C ASP A 483 -41.81 -56.31 63.42
N ILE A 484 -42.74 -56.06 62.48
CA ILE A 484 -43.96 -56.88 62.29
C ILE A 484 -43.62 -58.34 61.97
N LEU A 485 -42.61 -58.62 61.13
CA LEU A 485 -42.16 -59.98 60.84
C LEU A 485 -41.49 -60.64 62.06
N THR A 486 -40.86 -59.84 62.93
CA THR A 486 -40.24 -60.32 64.17
C THR A 486 -41.30 -60.63 65.23
N GLU A 487 -42.32 -59.77 65.39
CA GLU A 487 -43.50 -60.05 66.21
C GLU A 487 -44.27 -61.27 65.67
N LEU A 488 -44.53 -61.34 64.37
CA LEU A 488 -45.25 -62.46 63.75
C LEU A 488 -44.46 -63.77 63.86
N LYS A 489 -43.13 -63.73 63.77
CA LYS A 489 -42.25 -64.86 64.07
C LYS A 489 -42.27 -65.25 65.55
N ALA A 490 -42.36 -64.28 66.48
CA ALA A 490 -42.50 -64.55 67.91
C ALA A 490 -43.87 -65.18 68.25
N VAL A 491 -44.96 -64.65 67.66
CA VAL A 491 -46.30 -65.24 67.71
C VAL A 491 -46.28 -66.65 67.14
N GLN A 492 -45.68 -66.87 65.97
CA GLN A 492 -45.60 -68.19 65.34
C GLN A 492 -44.72 -69.16 66.16
N LEU A 493 -43.62 -68.72 66.76
CA LEU A 493 -42.83 -69.51 67.71
C LEU A 493 -43.64 -69.88 68.96
N SER A 494 -44.45 -68.95 69.49
CA SER A 494 -45.32 -69.21 70.63
C SER A 494 -46.42 -70.22 70.28
N ALA A 495 -47.01 -70.13 69.09
CA ALA A 495 -48.00 -71.08 68.58
C ALA A 495 -47.40 -72.46 68.29
N VAL A 496 -46.16 -72.52 67.76
CA VAL A 496 -45.40 -73.77 67.61
C VAL A 496 -45.09 -74.37 68.99
N SER A 497 -44.71 -73.57 69.99
CA SER A 497 -44.50 -74.06 71.36
C SER A 497 -45.79 -74.59 72.01
N GLN A 498 -46.93 -73.92 71.81
CA GLN A 498 -48.23 -74.37 72.30
C GLN A 498 -48.69 -75.66 71.60
N THR A 499 -48.60 -75.73 70.27
CA THR A 499 -48.96 -76.94 69.51
C THR A 499 -47.99 -78.10 69.74
N GLN A 500 -46.70 -77.84 69.98
CA GLN A 500 -45.75 -78.86 70.40
C GLN A 500 -46.10 -79.43 71.78
N LYS A 501 -46.41 -78.58 72.78
CA LYS A 501 -46.87 -79.04 74.10
C LYS A 501 -48.15 -79.88 74.01
N ALA A 502 -49.10 -79.49 73.15
CA ALA A 502 -50.31 -80.26 72.89
C ALA A 502 -50.01 -81.60 72.19
N MET A 503 -49.06 -81.64 71.25
CA MET A 503 -48.59 -82.88 70.61
C MET A 503 -47.77 -83.77 71.55
N GLU A 504 -47.08 -83.21 72.54
CA GLU A 504 -46.36 -83.96 73.57
C GLU A 504 -47.36 -84.67 74.51
N ALA A 505 -48.38 -83.97 74.99
CA ALA A 505 -49.48 -84.59 75.75
C ALA A 505 -50.19 -85.72 74.96
N MET A 506 -50.56 -85.47 73.69
CA MET A 506 -51.13 -86.52 72.81
C MET A 506 -50.17 -87.67 72.50
N ARG A 507 -48.84 -87.45 72.57
CA ARG A 507 -47.83 -88.51 72.39
C ARG A 507 -47.69 -89.39 73.62
N GLU A 508 -47.83 -88.84 74.82
CA GLU A 508 -47.83 -89.62 76.06
C GLU A 508 -49.04 -90.55 76.10
N GLU A 509 -50.25 -90.00 75.90
CA GLU A 509 -51.51 -90.76 75.78
C GLU A 509 -51.42 -91.87 74.70
N ARG A 510 -50.89 -91.54 73.52
CA ARG A 510 -50.67 -92.53 72.45
C ARG A 510 -49.63 -93.58 72.82
N GLN A 511 -48.55 -93.24 73.54
CA GLN A 511 -47.53 -94.22 73.91
C GLN A 511 -48.06 -95.24 74.91
N GLU A 512 -48.94 -94.86 75.83
CA GLU A 512 -49.61 -95.82 76.73
C GLU A 512 -50.50 -96.79 75.92
N GLY A 513 -51.31 -96.27 75.00
CA GLY A 513 -52.12 -97.10 74.09
C GLY A 513 -51.28 -98.07 73.23
N GLU A 514 -50.14 -97.62 72.67
CA GLU A 514 -49.26 -98.49 71.91
C GLU A 514 -48.40 -99.46 72.76
N ARG A 515 -48.30 -99.28 74.09
CA ARG A 515 -47.66 -100.27 74.98
C ARG A 515 -48.59 -101.45 75.19
N ALA A 516 -49.85 -101.20 75.56
CA ALA A 516 -50.89 -102.23 75.68
C ALA A 516 -51.05 -103.04 74.38
N ALA A 517 -51.07 -102.37 73.23
CA ALA A 517 -51.17 -103.00 71.91
C ALA A 517 -49.88 -103.72 71.41
N ARG A 518 -48.81 -103.75 72.21
CA ARG A 518 -47.56 -104.50 71.93
C ARG A 518 -47.44 -105.76 72.79
N GLU A 519 -47.85 -105.72 74.05
CA GLU A 519 -47.85 -106.91 74.92
C GLU A 519 -48.82 -107.98 74.39
N TYR A 520 -50.05 -107.56 74.05
CA TYR A 520 -51.09 -108.40 73.43
C TYR A 520 -50.65 -109.07 72.10
N ARG A 521 -49.58 -108.57 71.46
CA ARG A 521 -49.08 -109.11 70.18
C ARG A 521 -48.05 -110.22 70.36
N LYS A 522 -47.26 -110.17 71.45
CA LYS A 522 -46.28 -111.22 71.78
C LYS A 522 -46.93 -112.55 72.13
N GLU A 523 -48.17 -112.54 72.63
CA GLU A 523 -48.95 -113.74 72.91
C GLU A 523 -49.33 -114.55 71.65
N LEU A 524 -49.30 -113.94 70.46
CA LEU A 524 -49.56 -114.65 69.20
C LEU A 524 -48.31 -115.32 68.61
N GLU A 525 -47.21 -114.59 68.43
CA GLU A 525 -46.06 -115.07 67.63
C GLU A 525 -45.44 -116.37 68.18
N GLN A 526 -45.35 -116.51 69.50
CA GLN A 526 -44.82 -117.73 70.15
C GLN A 526 -45.68 -118.98 69.87
N ARG A 527 -46.95 -118.80 69.49
CA ARG A 527 -47.91 -119.87 69.24
C ARG A 527 -47.87 -120.41 67.81
N GLU A 528 -47.38 -119.63 66.86
CA GLU A 528 -47.17 -120.09 65.47
C GLU A 528 -45.83 -120.83 65.31
N THR A 529 -44.75 -120.32 65.92
CA THR A 529 -43.38 -120.84 65.73
C THR A 529 -43.16 -122.27 66.22
N SER A 530 -44.00 -122.77 67.13
CA SER A 530 -43.96 -124.17 67.58
C SER A 530 -44.64 -125.14 66.61
N PHE A 531 -45.55 -124.65 65.75
CA PHE A 531 -46.36 -125.47 64.86
C PHE A 531 -45.67 -125.79 63.53
N SER A 532 -44.71 -124.95 63.10
CA SER A 532 -43.96 -125.14 61.84
C SER A 532 -42.90 -126.24 61.93
N ALA A 533 -42.19 -126.34 63.06
CA ALA A 533 -41.08 -127.28 63.26
C ALA A 533 -41.47 -128.77 63.09
N GLN A 534 -42.75 -129.11 63.27
CA GLN A 534 -43.23 -130.48 63.14
C GLN A 534 -43.30 -130.97 61.66
N ARG A 535 -43.27 -130.07 60.66
CA ARG A 535 -43.44 -130.44 59.24
C ARG A 535 -42.17 -130.81 58.48
N GLU A 536 -41.00 -130.26 58.83
CA GLU A 536 -39.79 -130.45 58.00
C GLU A 536 -39.16 -131.84 58.14
N SER A 537 -39.35 -132.51 59.28
CA SER A 537 -38.75 -133.82 59.55
C SER A 537 -39.25 -134.92 58.59
N GLU A 538 -40.54 -134.92 58.26
CA GLU A 538 -41.16 -135.95 57.41
C GLU A 538 -40.69 -135.88 55.95
N ALA A 539 -40.24 -134.71 55.47
CA ALA A 539 -39.75 -134.53 54.10
C ALA A 539 -38.34 -135.11 53.88
N SER A 540 -37.53 -135.25 54.92
CA SER A 540 -36.09 -135.56 54.81
C SER A 540 -35.80 -137.02 54.43
N ALA A 541 -36.57 -137.97 54.98
CA ALA A 541 -36.33 -139.40 54.76
C ALA A 541 -36.76 -139.90 53.37
N HIS A 542 -37.69 -139.20 52.70
CA HIS A 542 -38.18 -139.61 51.38
C HIS A 542 -37.05 -139.66 50.34
N GLY A 543 -36.00 -138.82 50.49
CA GLY A 543 -34.80 -138.83 49.65
C GLY A 543 -33.94 -140.10 49.70
N GLN A 544 -34.26 -141.10 50.54
CA GLN A 544 -33.66 -142.44 50.42
C GLN A 544 -34.07 -143.17 49.12
N ASP A 545 -35.10 -142.68 48.42
CA ASP A 545 -35.37 -142.86 46.98
C ASP A 545 -34.10 -143.09 46.14
N LEU A 546 -33.09 -142.24 46.40
CA LEU A 546 -31.90 -142.01 45.59
C LEU A 546 -31.17 -143.26 45.07
N ARG A 547 -31.03 -144.28 45.93
CA ARG A 547 -29.86 -145.19 45.92
C ARG A 547 -30.16 -146.64 45.55
N ASP A 548 -31.19 -147.28 46.11
CA ASP A 548 -31.51 -148.66 45.72
C ASP A 548 -32.08 -148.74 44.29
N LEU A 549 -32.61 -147.61 43.79
CA LEU A 549 -32.89 -147.37 42.37
C LEU A 549 -31.65 -147.62 41.47
N GLN A 550 -30.43 -147.43 41.98
CA GLN A 550 -29.20 -147.72 41.22
C GLN A 550 -28.81 -149.21 41.22
N LEU A 551 -29.27 -150.03 42.17
CA LEU A 551 -28.84 -151.43 42.30
C LEU A 551 -29.62 -152.36 41.36
N GLN A 552 -30.95 -152.39 41.43
CA GLN A 552 -31.75 -153.30 40.57
C GLN A 552 -31.99 -152.77 39.14
N THR A 553 -31.64 -151.50 38.85
CA THR A 553 -31.49 -151.01 37.47
C THR A 553 -30.45 -151.81 36.66
N ASN A 554 -29.54 -152.54 37.31
CA ASN A 554 -28.63 -153.48 36.64
C ASN A 554 -29.32 -154.78 36.14
N GLU A 555 -30.54 -155.10 36.59
CA GLU A 555 -31.31 -156.27 36.11
C GLU A 555 -32.32 -155.92 34.99
N LEU A 556 -32.71 -154.65 34.87
CA LEU A 556 -33.42 -154.07 33.71
C LEU A 556 -32.78 -154.54 32.38
N LEU A 557 -31.44 -154.59 32.37
CA LEU A 557 -30.59 -154.93 31.24
C LEU A 557 -30.53 -156.43 30.89
N LEU A 558 -31.22 -157.34 31.61
CA LEU A 558 -31.22 -158.78 31.29
C LEU A 558 -32.54 -159.35 30.73
N GLN A 559 -33.69 -158.66 30.85
CA GLN A 559 -34.95 -159.13 30.24
C GLN A 559 -35.67 -158.15 29.32
N LEU A 560 -35.38 -156.84 29.35
CA LEU A 560 -35.83 -155.92 28.28
C LEU A 560 -35.32 -156.38 26.89
N ILE A 561 -34.23 -157.14 26.87
CA ILE A 561 -33.60 -157.77 25.71
C ILE A 561 -34.53 -158.75 24.94
N ARG A 562 -35.69 -159.19 25.46
CA ARG A 562 -36.45 -160.31 24.84
C ARG A 562 -37.63 -159.96 23.89
N THR A 563 -38.56 -159.01 24.16
CA THR A 563 -39.87 -159.02 23.43
C THR A 563 -40.64 -157.66 23.27
N VAL A 564 -40.39 -156.82 22.23
CA VAL A 564 -40.96 -155.43 22.03
C VAL A 564 -41.69 -155.12 20.67
N GLN A 565 -42.83 -154.33 20.60
CA GLN A 565 -43.72 -153.98 19.38
C GLN A 565 -44.49 -152.58 19.13
N GLU A 566 -45.80 -152.31 19.48
CA GLU A 566 -46.93 -151.62 18.65
C GLU A 566 -47.51 -150.13 18.91
N ASN A 567 -48.59 -149.62 18.19
CA ASN A 567 -49.15 -148.19 18.17
C ASN A 567 -50.67 -147.84 17.70
N ARG A 568 -51.11 -146.54 17.41
CA ARG A 568 -52.40 -145.92 16.73
C ARG A 568 -53.23 -144.79 17.52
N GLU A 569 -54.21 -143.87 17.12
CA GLU A 569 -54.84 -143.18 15.89
C GLU A 569 -55.96 -142.01 16.12
N GLN A 570 -56.29 -141.12 15.11
CA GLN A 570 -57.56 -140.29 14.70
C GLN A 570 -58.20 -138.97 15.39
N THR A 571 -58.99 -138.06 14.69
CA THR A 571 -59.82 -136.81 15.19
C THR A 571 -60.67 -135.88 14.17
N PHE A 572 -61.63 -134.92 14.55
CA PHE A 572 -62.47 -133.97 13.65
C PHE A 572 -63.29 -132.71 14.25
N LEU A 573 -63.81 -131.64 13.47
CA LEU A 573 -64.58 -130.33 13.87
C LEU A 573 -65.43 -129.50 12.75
N LYS A 574 -66.22 -128.34 12.98
CA LYS A 574 -66.62 -127.07 12.08
C LYS A 574 -68.06 -126.27 12.20
N ARG A 575 -68.25 -124.90 11.82
CA ARG A 575 -69.46 -124.07 11.19
C ARG A 575 -70.13 -122.69 11.78
N CYS A 576 -70.78 -121.69 11.01
CA CYS A 576 -71.35 -120.27 11.41
C CYS A 576 -72.53 -119.46 10.57
N GLY A 577 -73.03 -118.17 10.89
CA GLY A 577 -74.08 -117.19 10.18
C GLY A 577 -74.41 -115.72 10.83
N ASN A 578 -75.31 -114.65 10.57
CA ASN A 578 -76.32 -113.97 9.58
C ASN A 578 -76.86 -112.42 9.94
N ARG A 579 -77.74 -111.58 9.20
CA ARG A 579 -78.30 -110.11 9.54
C ARG A 579 -79.39 -109.20 8.66
N LEU A 580 -79.92 -107.97 9.10
CA LEU A 580 -80.42 -106.61 8.44
C LEU A 580 -81.92 -106.04 8.11
N ARG A 581 -82.17 -104.67 8.02
CA ARG A 581 -83.23 -103.76 7.33
C ARG A 581 -83.14 -102.20 7.74
N ASN A 582 -83.82 -101.05 7.34
CA ASN A 582 -84.70 -100.40 6.25
C ASN A 582 -84.86 -98.78 6.40
N ARG A 583 -85.43 -97.90 5.46
CA ARG A 583 -85.56 -96.34 5.53
C ARG A 583 -86.52 -95.51 4.52
N ARG A 584 -86.97 -94.21 4.83
CA ARG A 584 -87.47 -92.98 4.01
C ARG A 584 -88.98 -92.48 3.97
N PHE A 585 -89.30 -91.16 4.14
CA PHE A 585 -90.41 -90.38 3.45
C PHE A 585 -90.35 -88.81 3.63
N PHE A 586 -91.13 -88.07 2.82
CA PHE A 586 -91.32 -86.59 2.57
C PHE A 586 -91.33 -85.66 3.81
N ARG A 587 -90.90 -84.37 3.84
CA ARG A 587 -90.37 -83.32 2.90
C ARG A 587 -91.26 -82.87 1.73
N ARG A 588 -91.31 -81.54 1.52
CA ARG A 588 -91.72 -80.77 0.30
C ARG A 588 -93.20 -80.36 0.24
N ASN A 589 -93.43 -79.08 -0.07
CA ASN A 589 -94.72 -78.47 -0.46
C ASN A 589 -95.79 -78.46 0.67
N LYS A 590 -96.83 -77.63 0.66
CA LYS A 590 -97.30 -76.57 -0.27
C LYS A 590 -98.28 -75.64 0.48
N GLU A 591 -98.67 -74.53 -0.16
CA GLU A 591 -100.02 -73.93 -0.13
C GLU A 591 -100.71 -73.52 1.20
N LEU A 592 -101.25 -72.28 1.19
CA LEU A 592 -102.26 -71.71 2.12
C LEU A 592 -101.72 -71.34 3.52
N GLU A 593 -102.21 -70.30 4.21
CA GLU A 593 -103.20 -69.23 3.94
C GLU A 593 -102.71 -67.96 4.70
N GLN A 594 -102.91 -66.73 4.19
CA GLN A 594 -103.97 -65.76 4.54
C GLN A 594 -104.11 -65.37 6.04
N GLN A 595 -104.54 -64.11 6.25
CA GLN A 595 -105.00 -63.50 7.52
C GLN A 595 -103.91 -63.32 8.61
N GLU A 596 -103.94 -62.28 9.45
CA GLU A 596 -104.69 -61.01 9.47
C GLU A 596 -103.81 -59.97 10.21
N GLU A 597 -103.61 -58.76 9.67
CA GLU A 597 -104.29 -57.51 10.03
C GLU A 597 -103.85 -56.82 11.33
N HIS A 598 -104.12 -55.51 11.36
CA HIS A 598 -103.83 -54.57 12.44
C HIS A 598 -104.48 -54.97 13.78
N THR A 599 -103.75 -54.80 14.89
CA THR A 599 -103.88 -53.61 15.76
C THR A 599 -102.57 -53.35 16.50
#